data_AF-A0A958PKZ2-F1
#
_entry.id   AF-A0A958PKZ2-F1
#
_cell.length_a   1.000
_cell.length_b   1.000
_cell.length_c   1.000
_cell.angle_alpha   90.00
_cell.angle_beta   90.00
_cell.angle_gamma   90.00
#
_symmetry.space_group_name_H-M   'P 1'
#
loop_
_entity.id
_entity.type
_entity.pdbx_description
1 polymer ?
#
loop_
_entity_poly.entity_id
_entity_poly.type
_entity_poly.pdbx_seq_one_letter_code
_entity_poly.pdbx_strand_id
1 'polypeptide(L)'
;VARVARVLEERPDGRPLPDPGDTIRLHGIGGEANGVGVLLNGYPRPFVGKRYKTYLQRDGSDYSIAGFEAGFIPLGHERQYSRNRTDGSDGSGTGPFLRWEPEYFPIPYFVSSTTFSGMGTFVPSIVSSFETWANVNGSSVSFIGLGCSTSSENQNDGVNNVIFEASNWPFETSVIAITRNFFISGDSPKAGMILDSDIIFNGVNHSFTVSNETGKFDIQNIMTHEIGHLLGLGHEVSPEDTDATMHAMAVPLETKKRDLATNDIAGIKSAYPGVSSLGSSFNLSCDLSSTASCAATHRPCGSPLSLIPVLMVLATLLGLGRFSPYWRRVT
;
A
#
# COMPACT_ATOMS: atom_id res chain seq x y z
N VAL A 1 21.18 2.57 9.16
CA VAL A 1 22.59 2.18 8.94
C VAL A 1 22.70 0.68 9.18
N ALA A 2 23.40 -0.05 8.32
CA ALA A 2 23.62 -1.49 8.42
C ALA A 2 25.10 -1.82 8.26
N ARG A 3 25.55 -2.93 8.86
CA ARG A 3 26.91 -3.44 8.67
C ARG A 3 26.86 -4.63 7.72
N VAL A 4 27.65 -4.60 6.65
CA VAL A 4 27.72 -5.68 5.67
C VAL A 4 28.41 -6.87 6.31
N ALA A 5 27.70 -7.98 6.46
CA ALA A 5 28.26 -9.18 7.07
C ALA A 5 28.96 -10.05 6.01
N ARG A 6 28.33 -10.20 4.85
CA ARG A 6 28.87 -11.00 3.74
C ARG A 6 28.24 -10.60 2.42
N VAL A 7 29.02 -10.59 1.35
CA VAL A 7 28.49 -10.51 -0.02
C VAL A 7 28.35 -11.92 -0.60
N LEU A 8 27.19 -12.23 -1.17
CA LEU A 8 26.88 -13.57 -1.72
C LEU A 8 27.05 -13.65 -3.22
N GLU A 9 26.63 -12.61 -3.94
CA GLU A 9 26.65 -12.58 -5.40
C GLU A 9 26.70 -11.14 -5.89
N GLU A 10 27.52 -10.88 -6.91
CA GLU A 10 27.73 -9.55 -7.44
C GLU A 10 27.53 -9.54 -8.96
N ARG A 11 26.76 -8.59 -9.46
CA ARG A 11 26.75 -8.26 -10.90
C ARG A 11 27.65 -7.06 -11.13
N PRO A 12 28.58 -7.05 -12.09
CA PRO A 12 29.40 -5.87 -12.32
C PRO A 12 28.55 -4.73 -12.91
N ASP A 13 28.49 -3.57 -12.26
CA ASP A 13 28.04 -2.30 -12.90
C ASP A 13 29.20 -1.31 -13.10
N GLY A 14 30.43 -1.77 -12.86
CA GLY A 14 31.64 -0.95 -12.95
C GLY A 14 31.87 0.00 -11.76
N ARG A 15 31.07 -0.05 -10.69
CA ARG A 15 31.25 0.81 -9.49
C ARG A 15 31.65 0.01 -8.23
N PRO A 16 32.47 0.57 -7.31
CA PRO A 16 32.92 -0.11 -6.10
C PRO A 16 31.76 -0.48 -5.16
N LEU A 17 31.60 -1.76 -4.85
CA LEU A 17 30.57 -2.31 -3.96
C LEU A 17 31.02 -2.25 -2.49
N PRO A 18 30.09 -2.33 -1.52
CA PRO A 18 30.47 -2.34 -0.13
C PRO A 18 31.07 -3.69 0.26
N ASP A 19 32.21 -3.65 0.93
CA ASP A 19 32.96 -4.82 1.36
C ASP A 19 32.41 -5.40 2.68
N PRO A 20 32.63 -6.70 2.97
CA PRO A 20 32.36 -7.24 4.29
C PRO A 20 33.05 -6.42 5.39
N GLY A 21 32.26 -5.94 6.35
CA GLY A 21 32.71 -5.06 7.43
C GLY A 21 32.31 -3.59 7.22
N ASP A 22 31.99 -3.18 6.00
CA ASP A 22 31.56 -1.82 5.69
C ASP A 22 30.27 -1.45 6.41
N THR A 23 30.15 -0.16 6.71
CA THR A 23 28.94 0.44 7.23
C THR A 23 28.24 1.18 6.11
N ILE A 24 27.03 0.72 5.75
CA ILE A 24 26.22 1.30 4.69
C ILE A 24 24.98 1.99 5.26
N ARG A 25 24.52 3.01 4.55
CA ARG A 25 23.20 3.60 4.78
C ARG A 25 22.20 2.92 3.87
N LEU A 26 21.06 2.53 4.46
CA LEU A 26 19.92 1.98 3.76
C LEU A 26 18.84 3.06 3.74
N HIS A 27 18.49 3.54 2.55
CA HIS A 27 17.31 4.33 2.28
C HIS A 27 16.11 3.40 2.15
N GLY A 28 15.05 3.76 2.85
CA GLY A 28 13.75 3.10 2.81
C GLY A 28 12.67 4.12 3.08
N ILE A 29 11.45 3.79 2.67
CA ILE A 29 10.29 4.64 2.91
C ILE A 29 9.56 4.22 4.18
N GLY A 30 8.88 5.17 4.83
CA GLY A 30 8.25 4.97 6.13
C GLY A 30 9.21 5.18 7.31
N GLY A 31 8.95 4.51 8.43
CA GLY A 31 9.73 4.65 9.66
C GLY A 31 8.98 5.43 10.74
N GLU A 32 9.69 5.90 11.76
CA GLU A 32 9.08 6.50 12.95
C GLU A 32 9.72 7.86 13.26
N ALA A 33 8.89 8.87 13.49
CA ALA A 33 9.31 10.21 13.88
C ALA A 33 8.26 10.87 14.77
N ASN A 34 8.70 11.55 15.84
CA ASN A 34 7.84 12.33 16.73
C ASN A 34 6.61 11.57 17.29
N GLY A 35 6.78 10.27 17.60
CA GLY A 35 5.70 9.43 18.14
C GLY A 35 4.68 8.93 17.11
N VAL A 36 4.90 9.22 15.82
CA VAL A 36 4.13 8.68 14.70
C VAL A 36 5.01 7.74 13.89
N GLY A 37 4.49 6.55 13.62
CA GLY A 37 5.05 5.59 12.69
C GLY A 37 4.30 5.60 11.37
N VAL A 38 5.03 5.28 10.31
CA VAL A 38 4.51 5.12 8.95
C VAL A 38 4.95 3.75 8.44
N LEU A 39 3.97 2.95 8.04
CA LEU A 39 4.18 1.68 7.36
C LEU A 39 3.61 1.79 5.94
N LEU A 40 4.42 1.46 4.94
CA LEU A 40 3.93 1.15 3.60
C LEU A 40 4.05 -0.36 3.43
N ASN A 41 2.91 -1.03 3.25
CA ASN A 41 2.90 -2.48 3.28
C ASN A 41 3.65 -3.06 2.07
N GLY A 42 4.37 -4.16 2.30
CA GLY A 42 5.33 -4.75 1.35
C GLY A 42 6.70 -4.07 1.30
N TYR A 43 6.86 -2.85 1.80
CA TYR A 43 8.18 -2.22 1.84
C TYR A 43 9.06 -2.74 2.98
N PRO A 44 10.36 -2.98 2.73
CA PRO A 44 11.29 -3.42 3.76
C PRO A 44 11.37 -2.47 4.94
N ARG A 45 11.23 -3.04 6.14
CA ARG A 45 11.50 -2.33 7.39
C ARG A 45 12.68 -3.01 8.08
N PRO A 46 13.89 -2.46 8.00
CA PRO A 46 15.03 -3.04 8.69
C PRO A 46 14.99 -2.77 10.20
N PHE A 47 15.20 -3.81 11.01
CA PHE A 47 15.34 -3.70 12.47
C PHE A 47 16.79 -3.69 12.93
N VAL A 48 17.05 -2.84 13.91
CA VAL A 48 18.33 -2.76 14.61
C VAL A 48 18.61 -4.10 15.30
N GLY A 49 19.83 -4.60 15.15
CA GLY A 49 20.28 -5.84 15.80
C GLY A 49 19.80 -7.14 15.12
N LYS A 50 19.07 -7.06 14.01
CA LYS A 50 18.66 -8.22 13.23
C LYS A 50 19.54 -8.39 11.99
N ARG A 51 19.59 -9.63 11.48
CA ARG A 51 20.34 -10.00 10.28
C ARG A 51 19.39 -10.36 9.16
N TYR A 52 19.73 -9.90 7.96
CA TYR A 52 18.89 -10.07 6.78
C TYR A 52 19.74 -10.48 5.60
N LYS A 53 19.16 -11.29 4.74
CA LYS A 53 19.59 -11.48 3.37
C LYS A 53 18.81 -10.50 2.51
N THR A 54 19.50 -9.51 1.96
CA THR A 54 18.88 -8.38 1.28
C THR A 54 19.39 -8.21 -0.14
N TYR A 55 18.55 -7.75 -1.05
CA TYR A 55 18.96 -7.34 -2.38
C TYR A 55 19.18 -5.82 -2.35
N LEU A 56 20.34 -5.33 -2.76
CA LEU A 56 20.67 -3.90 -2.67
C LEU A 56 20.71 -3.26 -4.05
N GLN A 57 20.10 -2.09 -4.15
CA GLN A 57 20.22 -1.16 -5.26
C GLN A 57 20.94 0.10 -4.80
N ARG A 58 21.70 0.76 -5.68
CA ARG A 58 22.31 2.05 -5.35
C ARG A 58 21.26 3.16 -5.36
N ASP A 59 21.33 4.02 -4.36
CA ASP A 59 20.54 5.24 -4.27
C ASP A 59 21.45 6.40 -3.88
N GLY A 60 21.95 7.14 -4.88
CA GLY A 60 22.98 8.17 -4.67
C GLY A 60 24.29 7.59 -4.11
N SER A 61 24.71 8.09 -2.94
CA SER A 61 25.85 7.57 -2.17
C SER A 61 25.49 6.37 -1.27
N ASP A 62 24.19 6.13 -1.10
CA ASP A 62 23.64 5.17 -0.17
C ASP A 62 23.06 3.97 -0.97
N TYR A 63 22.31 3.10 -0.30
CA TYR A 63 21.68 1.95 -0.91
C TYR A 63 20.20 1.89 -0.54
N SER A 64 19.37 1.43 -1.45
CA SER A 64 18.00 1.01 -1.15
C SER A 64 17.89 -0.51 -1.20
N ILE A 65 16.82 -1.05 -0.62
CA ILE A 65 16.51 -2.47 -0.75
C ILE A 65 15.68 -2.66 -2.01
N ALA A 66 16.12 -3.59 -2.85
CA ALA A 66 15.53 -3.89 -4.14
C ALA A 66 14.54 -5.06 -4.03
N GLY A 67 13.39 -4.96 -4.71
CA GLY A 67 12.44 -6.07 -4.81
C GLY A 67 11.59 -6.26 -3.56
N PHE A 68 11.25 -5.16 -2.87
CA PHE A 68 10.33 -5.17 -1.73
C PHE A 68 10.77 -6.13 -0.61
N GLU A 69 9.82 -6.67 0.13
CA GLU A 69 10.02 -7.70 1.13
C GLU A 69 10.67 -9.00 0.60
N ALA A 70 10.45 -9.38 -0.66
CA ALA A 70 11.16 -10.51 -1.28
C ALA A 70 12.66 -10.22 -1.39
N GLY A 71 12.96 -8.94 -1.55
CA GLY A 71 14.26 -8.31 -1.45
C GLY A 71 14.85 -8.28 -0.05
N PHE A 72 14.10 -8.57 1.01
CA PHE A 72 14.49 -8.34 2.40
C PHE A 72 14.12 -9.50 3.32
N ILE A 73 14.97 -10.52 3.36
CA ILE A 73 14.67 -11.81 3.96
C ILE A 73 15.34 -11.93 5.34
N PRO A 74 14.60 -11.96 6.47
CA PRO A 74 15.18 -12.13 7.79
C PRO A 74 15.87 -13.50 7.96
N LEU A 75 17.05 -13.52 8.59
CA LEU A 75 17.76 -14.76 8.90
C LEU A 75 17.36 -15.26 10.31
N GLY A 76 16.41 -16.20 10.39
CA GLY A 76 16.03 -16.90 11.63
C GLY A 76 14.60 -16.67 12.13
N HIS A 77 13.63 -16.42 11.25
CA HIS A 77 12.23 -16.20 11.62
C HIS A 77 11.35 -17.42 11.31
N GLU A 78 10.54 -17.84 12.27
CA GLU A 78 9.30 -18.59 12.05
C GLU A 78 8.18 -17.55 11.94
N ARG A 79 7.55 -17.39 10.76
CA ARG A 79 6.37 -16.54 10.62
C ARG A 79 5.17 -17.31 11.14
N GLN A 80 4.42 -16.71 12.07
CA GLN A 80 3.10 -17.20 12.47
C GLN A 80 2.13 -16.04 12.29
N TYR A 81 1.18 -16.21 11.38
CA TYR A 81 0.07 -15.30 11.07
C TYR A 81 0.55 -13.86 10.82
N SER A 82 0.79 -13.52 9.55
CA SER A 82 1.32 -12.22 9.17
C SER A 82 0.47 -11.06 9.71
N ARG A 83 0.98 -10.45 10.78
CA ARG A 83 0.49 -9.21 11.37
C ARG A 83 1.67 -8.28 11.53
N ASN A 84 1.53 -7.10 10.97
CA ASN A 84 2.53 -6.07 11.07
C ASN A 84 2.68 -5.61 12.52
N ARG A 85 3.92 -5.38 12.94
CA ARG A 85 4.26 -4.82 14.25
C ARG A 85 4.96 -3.47 14.11
N THR A 86 4.98 -2.70 15.19
CA THR A 86 5.70 -1.41 15.24
C THR A 86 7.19 -1.60 15.06
N ASP A 87 7.73 -2.72 15.54
CA ASP A 87 9.10 -3.15 15.27
C ASP A 87 9.28 -3.73 13.86
N GLY A 88 8.38 -3.35 12.92
CA GLY A 88 8.25 -3.71 11.51
C GLY A 88 8.25 -5.19 11.15
N SER A 89 8.37 -6.08 12.12
CA SER A 89 8.26 -7.50 11.86
C SER A 89 6.82 -7.85 11.49
N ASP A 90 6.68 -8.93 10.75
CA ASP A 90 5.40 -9.49 10.36
C ASP A 90 5.14 -10.77 11.16
N GLY A 91 4.80 -10.59 12.45
CA GLY A 91 4.51 -11.70 13.37
C GLY A 91 5.51 -11.87 14.53
N SER A 92 6.71 -12.42 14.30
CA SER A 92 7.58 -12.94 15.37
C SER A 92 8.48 -11.93 16.09
N GLY A 93 8.28 -10.63 15.86
CA GLY A 93 8.93 -9.59 16.68
C GLY A 93 8.26 -9.37 18.03
N THR A 94 8.77 -8.39 18.76
CA THR A 94 8.36 -8.01 20.11
C THR A 94 7.58 -6.71 20.16
N GLY A 95 7.62 -5.90 19.10
CA GLY A 95 6.86 -4.65 19.00
C GLY A 95 5.34 -4.91 19.05
N PRO A 96 4.53 -3.99 19.58
CA PRO A 96 3.08 -4.07 19.49
C PRO A 96 2.59 -4.31 18.06
N PHE A 97 1.51 -5.09 17.90
CA PHE A 97 0.85 -5.26 16.62
C PHE A 97 0.17 -3.96 16.17
N LEU A 98 0.18 -3.72 14.87
CA LEU A 98 -0.68 -2.72 14.26
C LEU A 98 -2.13 -3.17 14.38
N ARG A 99 -2.99 -2.26 14.85
CA ARG A 99 -4.43 -2.49 15.00
C ARG A 99 -5.22 -1.20 15.10
N TRP A 100 -6.48 -1.25 14.69
CA TRP A 100 -7.47 -0.27 15.10
C TRP A 100 -7.92 -0.54 16.54
N GLU A 101 -8.09 0.51 17.35
CA GLU A 101 -8.68 0.33 18.68
C GLU A 101 -10.20 0.12 18.57
N PRO A 102 -10.81 -0.70 19.45
CA PRO A 102 -12.25 -1.00 19.43
C PRO A 102 -13.16 0.23 19.40
N GLU A 103 -12.72 1.34 20.00
CA GLU A 103 -13.44 2.61 20.07
C GLU A 103 -13.59 3.33 18.71
N TYR A 104 -12.80 2.95 17.70
CA TYR A 104 -12.86 3.51 16.35
C TYR A 104 -13.70 2.67 15.37
N PHE A 105 -14.35 1.60 15.84
CA PHE A 105 -15.29 0.84 15.01
C PHE A 105 -16.69 1.47 15.01
N PRO A 106 -17.41 1.47 13.88
CA PRO A 106 -16.96 0.99 12.56
C PRO A 106 -15.91 1.91 11.93
N ILE A 107 -14.88 1.34 11.30
CA ILE A 107 -13.81 2.10 10.66
C ILE A 107 -14.39 2.87 9.46
N PRO A 108 -14.31 4.21 9.43
CA PRO A 108 -14.82 4.99 8.31
C PRO A 108 -13.90 4.84 7.10
N TYR A 109 -14.46 4.84 5.90
CA TYR A 109 -13.68 4.92 4.66
C TYR A 109 -14.38 5.77 3.59
N PHE A 110 -13.57 6.31 2.68
CA PHE A 110 -14.00 7.14 1.57
C PHE A 110 -13.40 6.65 0.25
N VAL A 111 -14.02 7.04 -0.87
CA VAL A 111 -13.42 6.89 -2.21
C VAL A 111 -13.12 8.28 -2.76
N SER A 112 -11.90 8.50 -3.23
CA SER A 112 -11.49 9.79 -3.80
C SER A 112 -12.19 10.03 -5.14
N SER A 113 -13.18 10.94 -5.17
CA SER A 113 -13.87 11.27 -6.43
C SER A 113 -12.98 12.00 -7.41
N THR A 114 -11.95 12.70 -6.91
CA THR A 114 -10.92 13.35 -7.72
C THR A 114 -10.14 12.34 -8.55
N THR A 115 -9.75 11.21 -7.96
CA THR A 115 -8.88 10.23 -8.62
C THR A 115 -9.63 9.09 -9.29
N PHE A 116 -10.84 8.77 -8.83
CA PHE A 116 -11.73 7.78 -9.45
C PHE A 116 -12.73 8.37 -10.47
N SER A 117 -12.53 9.61 -10.94
CA SER A 117 -13.41 10.24 -11.94
C SER A 117 -13.61 9.34 -13.16
N GLY A 118 -14.87 9.06 -13.52
CA GLY A 118 -15.25 8.17 -14.62
C GLY A 118 -15.16 6.67 -14.30
N MET A 119 -14.78 6.27 -13.08
CA MET A 119 -14.57 4.87 -12.67
C MET A 119 -15.68 4.33 -11.76
N GLY A 120 -16.92 4.83 -11.94
CA GLY A 120 -18.08 4.43 -11.14
C GLY A 120 -18.37 2.91 -11.11
N THR A 121 -17.94 2.18 -12.14
CA THR A 121 -18.09 0.72 -12.21
C THR A 121 -17.27 -0.03 -11.16
N PHE A 122 -16.25 0.59 -10.56
CA PHE A 122 -15.39 -0.02 -9.54
C PHE A 122 -16.02 0.03 -8.13
N VAL A 123 -16.97 0.93 -7.89
CA VAL A 123 -17.58 1.13 -6.55
C VAL A 123 -18.17 -0.15 -5.96
N PRO A 124 -18.97 -0.97 -6.69
CA PRO A 124 -19.48 -2.22 -6.14
C PRO A 124 -18.37 -3.19 -5.69
N SER A 125 -17.28 -3.30 -6.47
CA SER A 125 -16.14 -4.16 -6.11
C SER A 125 -15.37 -3.65 -4.89
N ILE A 126 -15.23 -2.33 -4.74
CA ILE A 126 -14.65 -1.73 -3.53
C ILE A 126 -15.52 -2.07 -2.32
N VAL A 127 -16.83 -1.89 -2.42
CA VAL A 127 -17.78 -2.22 -1.34
C VAL A 127 -17.70 -3.70 -0.96
N SER A 128 -17.76 -4.60 -1.95
CA SER A 128 -17.66 -6.05 -1.71
C SER A 128 -16.35 -6.45 -1.02
N SER A 129 -15.26 -5.73 -1.26
CA SER A 129 -13.97 -6.01 -0.60
C SER A 129 -14.01 -5.70 0.90
N PHE A 130 -14.69 -4.62 1.33
CA PHE A 130 -14.91 -4.34 2.75
C PHE A 130 -15.90 -5.31 3.39
N GLU A 131 -16.95 -5.72 2.64
CA GLU A 131 -17.91 -6.74 3.08
C GLU A 131 -17.21 -8.08 3.36
N THR A 132 -16.27 -8.50 2.50
CA THR A 132 -15.50 -9.74 2.67
C THR A 132 -14.86 -9.83 4.07
N TRP A 133 -14.24 -8.76 4.55
CA TRP A 133 -13.63 -8.72 5.89
C TRP A 133 -14.63 -8.54 7.03
N ALA A 134 -15.68 -7.72 6.84
CA ALA A 134 -16.71 -7.49 7.86
C ALA A 134 -17.58 -8.71 8.14
N ASN A 135 -17.77 -9.59 7.15
CA ASN A 135 -18.64 -10.76 7.25
C ASN A 135 -17.96 -11.97 7.91
N VAL A 136 -16.72 -11.82 8.39
CA VAL A 136 -16.01 -12.89 9.11
C VAL A 136 -16.64 -13.09 10.50
N ASN A 137 -17.44 -14.14 10.64
CA ASN A 137 -18.04 -14.50 11.93
C ASN A 137 -16.97 -14.79 12.99
N GLY A 138 -17.04 -14.14 14.14
CA GLY A 138 -16.04 -14.21 15.22
C GLY A 138 -14.96 -13.13 15.14
N SER A 139 -15.08 -12.20 14.19
CA SER A 139 -14.36 -10.93 14.15
C SER A 139 -15.28 -9.77 14.56
N SER A 140 -14.74 -8.81 15.31
CA SER A 140 -15.44 -7.55 15.64
C SER A 140 -15.26 -6.46 14.58
N VAL A 141 -14.56 -6.76 13.48
CA VAL A 141 -14.33 -5.80 12.39
C VAL A 141 -15.65 -5.31 11.81
N SER A 142 -15.73 -4.01 11.62
CA SER A 142 -16.85 -3.35 10.96
C SER A 142 -16.40 -2.07 10.27
N PHE A 143 -17.12 -1.70 9.21
CA PHE A 143 -16.80 -0.56 8.37
C PHE A 143 -18.02 0.32 8.13
N ILE A 144 -17.78 1.60 7.90
CA ILE A 144 -18.80 2.54 7.46
C ILE A 144 -18.30 3.32 6.23
N GLY A 145 -18.94 3.09 5.09
CA GLY A 145 -18.68 3.86 3.89
C GLY A 145 -19.31 5.25 3.99
N LEU A 146 -18.50 6.31 3.95
CA LEU A 146 -18.96 7.70 4.12
C LEU A 146 -19.09 8.47 2.79
N GLY A 147 -18.95 7.78 1.66
CA GLY A 147 -19.15 8.33 0.32
C GLY A 147 -17.84 8.77 -0.33
N CYS A 148 -17.91 9.84 -1.12
CA CYS A 148 -16.71 10.38 -1.75
C CYS A 148 -15.94 11.34 -0.83
N SER A 149 -14.62 11.34 -0.95
CA SER A 149 -13.76 12.46 -0.53
C SER A 149 -13.26 13.21 -1.78
N THR A 150 -12.88 14.47 -1.63
CA THR A 150 -12.12 15.19 -2.68
C THR A 150 -10.61 15.07 -2.49
N SER A 151 -10.16 14.44 -1.39
CA SER A 151 -8.74 14.25 -1.11
C SER A 151 -8.14 13.29 -2.12
N SER A 152 -6.94 13.62 -2.60
CA SER A 152 -6.07 12.77 -3.41
C SER A 152 -4.75 12.49 -2.72
N GLU A 153 -4.60 12.96 -1.48
CA GLU A 153 -3.34 12.90 -0.74
C GLU A 153 -3.27 11.58 0.04
N ASN A 154 -2.07 11.02 0.10
CA ASN A 154 -1.75 9.85 0.91
C ASN A 154 -1.03 10.32 2.19
N GLN A 155 -1.78 10.67 3.23
CA GLN A 155 -1.28 11.42 4.39
C GLN A 155 -2.11 11.16 5.66
N ASN A 156 -1.57 11.53 6.83
CA ASN A 156 -2.28 11.40 8.10
C ASN A 156 -3.25 12.58 8.28
N ASP A 157 -4.42 12.53 7.66
CA ASP A 157 -5.42 13.60 7.67
C ASP A 157 -6.78 13.20 8.30
N GLY A 158 -6.87 11.97 8.79
CA GLY A 158 -8.06 11.39 9.39
C GLY A 158 -9.07 10.86 8.37
N VAL A 159 -8.70 10.77 7.09
CA VAL A 159 -9.55 10.26 6.01
C VAL A 159 -8.95 8.98 5.48
N ASN A 160 -9.45 7.81 5.93
CA ASN A 160 -9.05 6.54 5.34
C ASN A 160 -9.57 6.45 3.89
N ASN A 161 -8.72 6.76 2.92
CA ASN A 161 -9.13 7.04 1.56
C ASN A 161 -8.73 5.92 0.60
N VAL A 162 -9.58 5.66 -0.39
CA VAL A 162 -9.24 4.82 -1.55
C VAL A 162 -8.93 5.73 -2.73
N ILE A 163 -7.69 5.65 -3.23
CA ILE A 163 -7.09 6.55 -4.20
C ILE A 163 -6.65 5.78 -5.44
N PHE A 164 -6.81 6.37 -6.63
CA PHE A 164 -6.35 5.80 -7.90
C PHE A 164 -5.31 6.70 -8.56
N GLU A 165 -4.02 6.40 -8.39
CA GLU A 165 -2.94 7.22 -8.95
C GLU A 165 -2.73 6.90 -10.43
N ALA A 166 -3.13 7.82 -11.32
CA ALA A 166 -3.12 7.63 -12.77
C ALA A 166 -2.03 8.41 -13.52
N SER A 167 -1.27 9.28 -12.84
CA SER A 167 -0.34 10.21 -13.50
C SER A 167 1.11 10.11 -12.99
N ASN A 168 1.31 9.97 -11.68
CA ASN A 168 2.63 10.04 -11.07
C ASN A 168 2.78 9.04 -9.91
N TRP A 169 3.10 7.80 -10.24
CA TRP A 169 3.36 6.75 -9.26
C TRP A 169 4.76 6.90 -8.66
N PRO A 170 4.91 7.22 -7.35
CA PRO A 170 6.21 7.53 -6.75
C PRO A 170 6.96 6.28 -6.23
N PHE A 171 6.41 5.09 -6.45
CA PHE A 171 6.93 3.82 -5.95
C PHE A 171 7.47 2.95 -7.10
N GLU A 172 7.97 1.75 -6.82
CA GLU A 172 8.45 0.88 -7.90
C GLU A 172 7.30 0.50 -8.85
N THR A 173 7.60 0.42 -10.15
CA THR A 173 6.59 0.26 -11.20
C THR A 173 5.92 -1.11 -11.23
N SER A 174 6.46 -2.10 -10.51
CA SER A 174 5.86 -3.43 -10.36
C SER A 174 4.81 -3.50 -9.25
N VAL A 175 4.66 -2.45 -8.45
CA VAL A 175 3.69 -2.41 -7.35
C VAL A 175 2.30 -2.13 -7.91
N ILE A 176 1.37 -3.02 -7.60
CA ILE A 176 -0.01 -2.96 -8.08
C ILE A 176 -0.83 -1.96 -7.25
N ALA A 177 -0.69 -2.03 -5.93
CA ALA A 177 -1.31 -1.12 -4.98
C ALA A 177 -0.47 -1.08 -3.70
N ILE A 178 -0.73 -0.08 -2.86
CA ILE A 178 -0.11 0.08 -1.54
C ILE A 178 -1.18 0.48 -0.55
N THR A 179 -1.13 -0.14 0.62
CA THR A 179 -1.75 0.41 1.82
C THR A 179 -0.70 1.09 2.68
N ARG A 180 -0.99 2.32 3.08
CA ARG A 180 -0.16 3.08 4.01
C ARG A 180 -0.88 3.25 5.32
N ASN A 181 -0.27 2.74 6.40
CA ASN A 181 -0.77 2.93 7.76
C ASN A 181 0.08 3.98 8.49
N PHE A 182 -0.60 4.92 9.14
CA PHE A 182 -0.03 5.73 10.21
C PHE A 182 -0.40 5.15 11.56
N PHE A 183 0.55 5.11 12.49
CA PHE A 183 0.32 4.49 13.79
C PHE A 183 1.05 5.22 14.91
N ILE A 184 0.64 5.02 16.16
CA ILE A 184 1.40 5.49 17.32
C ILE A 184 2.68 4.66 17.46
N SER A 185 3.84 5.30 17.38
CA SER A 185 5.14 4.65 17.53
C SER A 185 5.72 4.79 18.94
N GLY A 186 6.87 4.15 19.18
CA GLY A 186 7.54 4.12 20.48
C GLY A 186 6.88 3.17 21.50
N ASP A 187 7.02 3.49 22.78
CA ASP A 187 6.74 2.56 23.88
C ASP A 187 5.47 2.93 24.68
N SER A 188 4.57 3.74 24.09
CA SER A 188 3.33 4.11 24.77
C SER A 188 2.37 2.92 24.90
N PRO A 189 1.42 2.94 25.85
CA PRO A 189 0.39 1.90 25.95
C PRO A 189 -0.51 1.77 24.70
N LYS A 190 -0.53 2.79 23.84
CA LYS A 190 -1.27 2.83 22.58
C LYS A 190 -0.36 2.59 21.37
N ALA A 191 0.91 2.20 21.56
CA ALA A 191 1.81 1.89 20.45
C ALA A 191 1.22 0.78 19.55
N GLY A 192 1.32 0.98 18.24
CA GLY A 192 0.68 0.13 17.23
C GLY A 192 -0.77 0.50 16.91
N MET A 193 -1.40 1.40 17.66
CA MET A 193 -2.72 1.93 17.29
C MET A 193 -2.63 2.65 15.94
N ILE A 194 -3.39 2.18 14.96
CA ILE A 194 -3.54 2.81 13.65
C ILE A 194 -4.35 4.10 13.85
N LEU A 195 -3.84 5.18 13.25
CA LEU A 195 -4.40 6.52 13.28
C LEU A 195 -5.14 6.85 11.98
N ASP A 196 -4.59 6.38 10.87
CA ASP A 196 -5.03 6.67 9.51
C ASP A 196 -4.51 5.56 8.58
N SER A 197 -5.31 5.18 7.58
CA SER A 197 -4.90 4.25 6.54
C SER A 197 -5.47 4.59 5.17
N ASP A 198 -4.57 4.84 4.22
CA ASP A 198 -4.89 5.07 2.81
C ASP A 198 -4.55 3.86 1.94
N ILE A 199 -5.37 3.59 0.93
CA ILE A 199 -5.15 2.56 -0.10
C ILE A 199 -4.98 3.26 -1.45
N ILE A 200 -3.85 3.01 -2.13
CA ILE A 200 -3.51 3.66 -3.40
C ILE A 200 -3.28 2.61 -4.48
N PHE A 201 -4.07 2.66 -5.54
CA PHE A 201 -3.90 1.84 -6.74
C PHE A 201 -2.95 2.49 -7.74
N ASN A 202 -2.06 1.70 -8.35
CA ASN A 202 -1.15 2.14 -9.39
C ASN A 202 -1.80 2.05 -10.78
N GLY A 203 -2.56 3.08 -11.15
CA GLY A 203 -3.11 3.24 -12.50
C GLY A 203 -2.11 3.67 -13.57
N VAL A 204 -0.88 4.05 -13.18
CA VAL A 204 0.19 4.46 -14.12
C VAL A 204 0.80 3.25 -14.83
N ASN A 205 1.09 2.18 -14.08
CA ASN A 205 1.79 1.00 -14.60
C ASN A 205 0.89 -0.22 -14.77
N HIS A 206 -0.29 -0.23 -14.15
CA HIS A 206 -1.20 -1.36 -14.17
C HIS A 206 -2.60 -0.95 -14.61
N SER A 207 -3.33 -1.92 -15.15
CA SER A 207 -4.72 -1.75 -15.57
C SER A 207 -5.61 -2.66 -14.74
N PHE A 208 -6.79 -2.14 -14.38
CA PHE A 208 -7.73 -2.81 -13.50
C PHE A 208 -9.06 -3.08 -14.20
N THR A 209 -9.78 -4.07 -13.72
CA THR A 209 -11.08 -4.48 -14.23
C THR A 209 -11.95 -5.05 -13.10
N VAL A 210 -13.25 -5.09 -13.33
CA VAL A 210 -14.24 -5.80 -12.50
C VAL A 210 -14.67 -7.13 -13.11
N SER A 211 -14.14 -7.44 -14.30
CA SER A 211 -14.50 -8.58 -15.14
C SER A 211 -13.24 -9.35 -15.55
N ASN A 212 -13.41 -10.47 -16.24
CA ASN A 212 -12.29 -11.33 -16.60
C ASN A 212 -11.58 -10.85 -17.89
N GLU A 213 -10.83 -9.74 -17.81
CA GLU A 213 -10.13 -9.15 -18.95
C GLU A 213 -8.63 -9.51 -18.95
N THR A 214 -8.15 -10.08 -20.06
CA THR A 214 -6.75 -10.48 -20.22
C THR A 214 -5.79 -9.31 -20.02
N GLY A 215 -4.78 -9.53 -19.17
CA GLY A 215 -3.74 -8.55 -18.89
C GLY A 215 -4.12 -7.47 -17.89
N LYS A 216 -5.32 -7.53 -17.29
CA LYS A 216 -5.76 -6.62 -16.23
C LYS A 216 -5.85 -7.33 -14.88
N PHE A 217 -5.63 -6.57 -13.81
CA PHE A 217 -5.84 -7.02 -12.44
C PHE A 217 -7.30 -6.86 -12.06
N ASP A 218 -7.82 -7.84 -11.33
CA ASP A 218 -9.15 -7.73 -10.75
C ASP A 218 -9.13 -6.76 -9.57
N ILE A 219 -9.96 -5.71 -9.60
CA ILE A 219 -9.91 -4.67 -8.58
C ILE A 219 -10.39 -5.17 -7.22
N GLN A 220 -11.35 -6.08 -7.15
CA GLN A 220 -11.80 -6.65 -5.88
C GLN A 220 -10.72 -7.55 -5.26
N ASN A 221 -10.02 -8.36 -6.07
CA ASN A 221 -8.90 -9.18 -5.64
C ASN A 221 -7.81 -8.34 -4.98
N ILE A 222 -7.40 -7.24 -5.62
CA ILE A 222 -6.37 -6.35 -5.07
C ILE A 222 -6.91 -5.56 -3.87
N MET A 223 -8.11 -4.98 -3.97
CA MET A 223 -8.69 -4.20 -2.86
C MET A 223 -8.87 -5.04 -1.59
N THR A 224 -9.31 -6.30 -1.71
CA THR A 224 -9.48 -7.19 -0.55
C THR A 224 -8.14 -7.45 0.14
N HIS A 225 -7.05 -7.60 -0.61
CA HIS A 225 -5.69 -7.69 -0.07
C HIS A 225 -5.28 -6.41 0.68
N GLU A 226 -5.46 -5.25 0.06
CA GLU A 226 -5.12 -3.95 0.66
C GLU A 226 -5.96 -3.66 1.93
N ILE A 227 -7.21 -4.10 2.00
CA ILE A 227 -8.00 -3.95 3.23
C ILE A 227 -7.44 -4.80 4.37
N GLY A 228 -6.88 -5.98 4.09
CA GLY A 228 -6.19 -6.77 5.12
C GLY A 228 -5.02 -5.98 5.71
N HIS A 229 -4.28 -5.27 4.87
CA HIS A 229 -3.23 -4.34 5.29
C HIS A 229 -3.75 -3.14 6.09
N LEU A 230 -4.89 -2.57 5.71
CA LEU A 230 -5.56 -1.50 6.47
C LEU A 230 -5.95 -2.00 7.87
N LEU A 231 -6.27 -3.28 8.00
CA LEU A 231 -6.57 -3.93 9.28
C LEU A 231 -5.31 -4.33 10.07
N GLY A 232 -4.11 -4.04 9.56
CA GLY A 232 -2.83 -4.34 10.21
C GLY A 232 -2.28 -5.74 9.93
N LEU A 233 -2.89 -6.51 9.03
CA LEU A 233 -2.32 -7.79 8.57
C LEU A 233 -1.12 -7.52 7.65
N GLY A 234 -0.10 -8.37 7.73
CA GLY A 234 1.04 -8.35 6.82
C GLY A 234 0.90 -9.38 5.70
N HIS A 235 1.95 -9.55 4.92
CA HIS A 235 1.93 -10.45 3.77
C HIS A 235 2.19 -11.90 4.16
N GLU A 236 1.41 -12.82 3.60
CA GLU A 236 1.76 -14.23 3.50
C GLU A 236 2.78 -14.42 2.36
N VAL A 237 3.98 -14.89 2.68
CA VAL A 237 5.08 -15.08 1.72
C VAL A 237 5.48 -16.55 1.57
N SER A 238 4.84 -17.44 2.32
CA SER A 238 5.03 -18.87 2.22
C SER A 238 4.65 -19.35 0.83
N PRO A 239 5.50 -20.18 0.18
CA PRO A 239 5.12 -20.84 -1.06
C PRO A 239 4.03 -21.90 -0.87
N GLU A 240 3.66 -22.23 0.38
CA GLU A 240 2.66 -23.24 0.70
C GLU A 240 1.23 -22.65 0.78
N ASP A 241 1.10 -21.33 1.03
CA ASP A 241 -0.20 -20.67 1.20
C ASP A 241 -0.40 -19.55 0.18
N THR A 242 -0.12 -19.89 -1.08
CA THR A 242 -0.24 -18.93 -2.20
C THR A 242 -1.69 -18.54 -2.50
N ASP A 243 -2.67 -19.26 -1.96
CA ASP A 243 -4.10 -18.98 -2.09
C ASP A 243 -4.62 -17.99 -1.05
N ALA A 244 -3.81 -17.63 -0.05
CA ALA A 244 -4.14 -16.59 0.91
C ALA A 244 -4.46 -15.26 0.23
N THR A 245 -5.49 -14.57 0.72
CA THR A 245 -5.77 -13.18 0.38
C THR A 245 -4.55 -12.34 0.65
N MET A 246 -3.89 -12.53 1.80
CA MET A 246 -2.67 -11.81 2.14
C MET A 246 -1.42 -12.29 1.42
N HIS A 247 -1.50 -13.23 0.46
CA HIS A 247 -0.32 -13.63 -0.30
C HIS A 247 0.30 -12.42 -1.03
N ALA A 248 1.61 -12.21 -0.92
CA ALA A 248 2.28 -11.00 -1.42
C ALA A 248 2.20 -10.79 -2.94
N MET A 249 2.02 -11.87 -3.69
CA MET A 249 2.04 -11.83 -5.15
C MET A 249 0.62 -11.89 -5.71
N ALA A 250 0.35 -11.13 -6.76
CA ALA A 250 -0.85 -11.24 -7.57
C ALA A 250 -0.48 -11.20 -9.07
N VAL A 251 -1.27 -11.86 -9.89
CA VAL A 251 -1.11 -11.87 -11.35
C VAL A 251 -2.39 -11.39 -12.05
N PRO A 252 -2.32 -10.84 -13.26
CA PRO A 252 -3.53 -10.52 -14.03
C PRO A 252 -4.45 -11.73 -14.18
N LEU A 253 -5.76 -11.49 -14.25
CA LEU A 253 -6.84 -12.50 -14.23
C LEU A 253 -7.05 -13.27 -12.90
N GLU A 254 -6.23 -13.03 -11.89
CA GLU A 254 -6.45 -13.64 -10.57
C GLU A 254 -7.67 -13.03 -9.88
N THR A 255 -8.57 -13.88 -9.38
CA THR A 255 -9.77 -13.48 -8.62
C THR A 255 -9.90 -14.19 -7.27
N LYS A 256 -8.98 -15.09 -6.92
CA LYS A 256 -9.08 -15.94 -5.73
C LYS A 256 -9.07 -15.17 -4.41
N LYS A 257 -8.47 -13.96 -4.40
CA LYS A 257 -8.40 -13.10 -3.21
C LYS A 257 -9.64 -12.23 -3.01
N ARG A 258 -10.68 -12.37 -3.85
CA ARG A 258 -12.01 -11.82 -3.54
C ARG A 258 -12.60 -12.46 -2.28
N ASP A 259 -12.18 -13.69 -1.98
CA ASP A 259 -12.51 -14.48 -0.79
C ASP A 259 -11.32 -14.56 0.17
N LEU A 260 -11.59 -14.89 1.43
CA LEU A 260 -10.58 -15.09 2.48
C LEU A 260 -10.19 -16.56 2.63
N ALA A 261 -8.89 -16.85 2.68
CA ALA A 261 -8.40 -18.17 3.02
C ALA A 261 -8.43 -18.41 4.53
N THR A 262 -8.10 -19.64 4.93
CA THR A 262 -8.19 -20.06 6.35
C THR A 262 -7.22 -19.28 7.24
N ASN A 263 -6.01 -18.99 6.75
CA ASN A 263 -5.02 -18.21 7.48
C ASN A 263 -5.45 -16.75 7.66
N ASP A 264 -6.07 -16.14 6.64
CA ASP A 264 -6.60 -14.77 6.68
C ASP A 264 -7.71 -14.65 7.74
N ILE A 265 -8.65 -15.61 7.73
CA ILE A 265 -9.74 -15.69 8.72
C ILE A 265 -9.19 -15.88 10.14
N ALA A 266 -8.20 -16.75 10.32
CA ALA A 266 -7.56 -16.96 11.62
C ALA A 266 -6.82 -15.69 12.09
N GLY A 267 -6.10 -15.03 11.19
CA GLY A 267 -5.37 -13.79 11.45
C GLY A 267 -6.28 -12.67 11.91
N ILE A 268 -7.39 -12.43 11.20
CA ILE A 268 -8.32 -11.36 11.57
C ILE A 268 -9.07 -11.64 12.87
N LYS A 269 -9.46 -12.89 13.12
CA LYS A 269 -10.06 -13.30 14.40
C LYS A 269 -9.11 -13.12 15.58
N SER A 270 -7.82 -13.40 15.37
CA SER A 270 -6.80 -13.16 16.39
C SER A 270 -6.56 -11.66 16.61
N ALA A 271 -6.71 -10.83 15.58
CA ALA A 271 -6.51 -9.39 15.67
C ALA A 271 -7.70 -8.67 16.33
N TYR A 272 -8.91 -9.08 16.00
CA TYR A 272 -10.16 -8.44 16.40
C TYR A 272 -11.19 -9.48 16.87
N PRO A 273 -10.93 -10.21 17.97
CA PRO A 273 -11.83 -11.26 18.43
C PRO A 273 -13.17 -10.69 18.89
N GLY A 274 -14.27 -11.35 18.51
CA GLY A 274 -15.60 -11.05 19.03
C GLY A 274 -16.65 -10.94 17.94
N VAL A 275 -17.70 -10.17 18.23
CA VAL A 275 -18.75 -9.83 17.27
C VAL A 275 -18.85 -8.31 17.23
N SER A 276 -19.04 -7.74 16.04
CA SER A 276 -19.19 -6.29 15.96
C SER A 276 -20.46 -5.85 16.69
N SER A 277 -20.31 -4.93 17.66
CA SER A 277 -21.44 -4.34 18.39
C SER A 277 -22.17 -3.28 17.59
N LEU A 278 -21.52 -2.73 16.57
CA LEU A 278 -22.06 -1.75 15.63
C LEU A 278 -21.99 -2.38 14.23
N GLY A 279 -23.13 -2.61 13.60
CA GLY A 279 -23.17 -3.21 12.27
C GLY A 279 -22.43 -2.37 11.24
N SER A 280 -21.87 -3.01 10.22
CA SER A 280 -21.29 -2.29 9.08
C SER A 280 -22.37 -1.62 8.24
N SER A 281 -22.05 -0.49 7.62
CA SER A 281 -22.91 0.19 6.65
C SER A 281 -22.17 0.38 5.33
N PHE A 282 -22.69 -0.29 4.30
CA PHE A 282 -22.10 -0.35 2.96
C PHE A 282 -22.84 0.51 1.93
N ASN A 283 -23.69 1.43 2.40
CA ASN A 283 -24.36 2.41 1.54
C ASN A 283 -23.37 3.52 1.12
N LEU A 284 -22.40 3.16 0.28
CA LEU A 284 -21.44 4.09 -0.28
C LEU A 284 -22.09 4.89 -1.40
N SER A 285 -22.70 6.03 -1.06
CA SER A 285 -23.15 7.02 -2.03
C SER A 285 -21.95 7.83 -2.53
N CYS A 286 -21.26 7.31 -3.55
CA CYS A 286 -20.19 8.05 -4.22
C CYS A 286 -20.46 8.15 -5.73
N ASP A 287 -20.82 9.35 -6.18
CA ASP A 287 -21.02 9.64 -7.60
C ASP A 287 -19.67 9.96 -8.26
N LEU A 288 -19.17 9.00 -9.02
CA LEU A 288 -17.94 9.12 -9.81
C LEU A 288 -18.21 9.45 -11.29
N SER A 289 -19.45 9.82 -11.64
CA SER A 289 -19.91 9.92 -13.03
C SER A 289 -19.40 11.14 -13.82
N SER A 290 -18.57 12.02 -13.25
CA SER A 290 -18.17 13.23 -13.96
C SER A 290 -17.09 12.96 -15.02
N THR A 291 -17.54 12.83 -16.28
CA THR A 291 -16.96 13.74 -17.28
C THR A 291 -17.73 15.04 -17.12
N ALA A 292 -17.04 16.15 -16.86
CA ALA A 292 -17.66 17.47 -16.94
C ALA A 292 -18.05 17.73 -18.40
N SER A 293 -19.21 17.23 -18.82
CA SER A 293 -19.83 17.65 -20.07
C SER A 293 -20.52 18.97 -19.81
N CYS A 294 -19.83 20.06 -20.15
CA CYS A 294 -20.48 21.33 -20.42
C CYS A 294 -21.30 21.19 -21.72
N ALA A 295 -22.38 20.41 -21.68
CA ALA A 295 -23.39 20.36 -22.73
C ALA A 295 -24.69 20.97 -22.21
N ALA A 296 -24.62 22.24 -21.81
CA ALA A 296 -25.80 23.09 -21.71
C ALA A 296 -25.81 24.03 -22.91
N THR A 297 -26.74 23.74 -23.80
CA THR A 297 -27.12 24.48 -25.00
C THR A 297 -27.21 26.00 -24.78
N HIS A 298 -26.54 26.76 -25.65
CA HIS A 298 -26.77 28.17 -26.03
C HIS A 298 -26.98 29.22 -24.91
N ARG A 299 -25.91 29.96 -24.59
CA ARG A 299 -25.86 31.44 -24.62
C ARG A 299 -24.44 31.96 -24.40
N PRO A 300 -23.92 32.90 -25.21
CA PRO A 300 -22.61 33.50 -24.99
C PRO A 300 -22.74 34.64 -23.98
N CYS A 301 -22.02 34.58 -22.87
CA CYS A 301 -21.82 35.75 -22.02
C CYS A 301 -20.39 36.25 -22.23
N GLY A 302 -20.30 37.46 -22.76
CA GLY A 302 -19.07 38.08 -23.23
C GLY A 302 -18.06 38.36 -22.12
N SER A 303 -16.80 38.27 -22.49
CA SER A 303 -15.67 38.90 -21.80
C SER A 303 -15.67 40.42 -22.06
N PRO A 304 -14.98 41.19 -21.19
CA PRO A 304 -13.77 41.81 -21.70
C PRO A 304 -12.57 41.77 -20.75
N LEU A 305 -11.42 41.43 -21.36
CA LEU A 305 -10.09 42.04 -21.24
C LEU A 305 -9.51 42.37 -19.85
N SER A 306 -8.40 41.71 -19.50
CA SER A 306 -7.17 42.46 -19.17
C SER A 306 -5.92 41.67 -19.59
N LEU A 307 -5.00 42.40 -20.21
CA LEU A 307 -3.70 41.98 -20.74
C LEU A 307 -2.63 42.08 -19.65
N ILE A 308 -1.79 41.05 -19.47
CA ILE A 308 -0.37 41.23 -19.11
C ILE A 308 0.45 40.13 -19.81
N PRO A 309 1.49 40.46 -20.59
CA PRO A 309 2.41 39.49 -21.17
C PRO A 309 3.58 39.22 -20.22
N VAL A 310 3.97 37.95 -20.05
CA VAL A 310 5.32 37.61 -19.58
C VAL A 310 5.94 36.61 -20.54
N LEU A 311 7.06 37.05 -21.09
CA LEU A 311 7.96 36.37 -22.00
C LEU A 311 9.10 35.75 -21.17
N MET A 312 9.48 34.49 -21.41
CA MET A 312 10.87 33.94 -21.41
C MET A 312 10.85 32.39 -21.44
N VAL A 313 11.34 31.73 -22.51
CA VAL A 313 12.70 31.10 -22.66
C VAL A 313 12.79 29.77 -21.88
N LEU A 314 13.26 28.60 -22.35
CA LEU A 314 13.72 28.03 -23.63
C LEU A 314 14.02 26.51 -23.36
N ALA A 315 14.10 25.70 -24.42
CA ALA A 315 14.95 24.50 -24.59
C ALA A 315 14.53 23.12 -24.00
N THR A 316 13.98 22.30 -24.90
CA THR A 316 14.42 20.94 -25.33
C THR A 316 15.10 19.99 -24.33
N LEU A 317 14.61 18.74 -24.25
CA LEU A 317 15.23 17.58 -24.93
C LEU A 317 14.40 16.29 -24.79
N LEU A 318 14.15 15.66 -25.94
CA LEU A 318 13.73 14.27 -26.09
C LEU A 318 14.86 13.34 -25.63
N GLY A 319 14.51 12.31 -24.87
CA GLY A 319 15.40 11.22 -24.50
C GLY A 319 14.60 9.97 -24.17
N LEU A 320 14.25 9.20 -25.20
CA LEU A 320 13.75 7.83 -25.07
C LEU A 320 14.83 6.96 -24.40
N GLY A 321 14.49 6.33 -23.29
CA GLY A 321 15.32 5.33 -22.63
C GLY A 321 14.45 4.23 -22.05
N ARG A 322 14.33 3.11 -22.77
CA ARG A 322 13.80 1.85 -22.23
C ARG A 322 14.68 1.42 -21.06
N PHE A 323 14.10 1.19 -19.88
CA PHE A 323 14.80 0.55 -18.77
C PHE A 323 14.21 -0.84 -18.52
N SER A 324 15.07 -1.85 -18.64
CA SER A 324 14.87 -3.23 -18.20
C SER A 324 15.49 -3.36 -16.80
N PRO A 325 14.84 -3.99 -15.80
CA PRO A 325 15.37 -4.03 -14.44
C PRO A 325 16.39 -5.17 -14.25
N TYR A 326 17.54 -4.86 -13.64
CA TYR A 326 18.58 -5.82 -13.21
C TYR A 326 18.78 -5.69 -11.68
N TRP A 327 18.70 -6.81 -10.92
CA TRP A 327 18.76 -6.85 -9.45
C TRP A 327 20.07 -7.51 -8.88
N ARG A 328 20.43 -7.30 -7.59
CA ARG A 328 21.69 -7.77 -6.89
C ARG A 328 21.45 -8.31 -5.45
N ARG A 329 22.28 -9.23 -4.90
CA ARG A 329 22.05 -9.97 -3.61
C ARG A 329 23.19 -9.83 -2.56
N VAL A 330 22.89 -9.43 -1.32
CA VAL A 330 23.81 -9.18 -0.18
C VAL A 330 23.28 -9.81 1.14
N THR A 331 24.12 -10.02 2.17
CA THR A 331 23.75 -10.53 3.52
C THR A 331 24.40 -9.77 4.67
#